data_AF-A0A6S6PLQ6-F1
#
_entry.id   AF-A0A6S6PLQ6-F1
#
_cell.length_a   1.000
_cell.length_b   1.000
_cell.length_c   1.000
_cell.angle_alpha   90.00
_cell.angle_beta   90.00
_cell.angle_gamma   90.00
#
_symmetry.space_group_name_H-M   'P 1'
#
loop_
_entity.id
_entity.type
_entity.pdbx_description
1 polymer ?
#
loop_
_entity_poly.entity_id
_entity_poly.type
_entity_poly.pdbx_seq_one_letter_code
_entity_poly.pdbx_strand_id
1 'polypeptide(L)'
;MRSVMPMNLGRIQRPLKEPLSEAVLKDIARIDSIWTEARGRFGAGGDYLFGRDFTNADVAFAPIVARFLSYDVEVSDSSRNYIKAVRRHPLMARWYEEAQREPSEWQVNAFETIE
;
A
#
# COMPACT_ATOMS: atom_id res chain seq x y z
N MET A 1 -2.59 6.59 10.80
CA MET A 1 -1.71 5.92 9.81
C MET A 1 -0.74 6.82 9.02
N ARG A 2 -1.19 7.83 8.23
CA ARG A 2 -0.36 8.55 7.23
C ARG A 2 0.87 9.31 7.77
N SER A 3 0.78 9.84 8.99
CA SER A 3 1.88 10.54 9.65
C SER A 3 3.01 9.60 10.10
N VAL A 4 2.65 8.36 10.46
CA VAL A 4 3.59 7.34 10.95
C VAL A 4 4.23 6.57 9.79
N MET A 5 3.44 6.27 8.76
CA MET A 5 3.87 5.59 7.54
C MET A 5 3.62 6.48 6.31
N PRO A 6 4.49 7.48 6.04
CA PRO A 6 4.43 8.24 4.79
C PRO A 6 4.59 7.32 3.59
N MET A 7 3.93 7.65 2.48
CA MET A 7 4.10 6.88 1.24
C MET A 7 5.38 7.35 0.55
N ASN A 8 6.27 6.43 0.23
CA ASN A 8 7.45 6.66 -0.60
C ASN A 8 7.62 5.45 -1.54
N LEU A 9 7.46 5.68 -2.85
CA LEU A 9 7.49 4.62 -3.86
C LEU A 9 8.88 4.03 -4.09
N GLY A 10 9.94 4.73 -3.67
CA GLY A 10 11.32 4.27 -3.77
C GLY A 10 11.76 3.39 -2.60
N ARG A 11 10.87 3.02 -1.66
CA ARG A 11 11.23 2.28 -0.44
C ARG A 11 10.49 0.95 -0.33
N ILE A 12 11.23 -0.09 0.03
CA ILE A 12 10.77 -1.45 0.31
C ILE A 12 11.37 -1.86 1.66
N GLN A 13 10.57 -2.50 2.53
CA GLN A 13 11.01 -2.99 3.85
C GLN A 13 11.76 -1.94 4.71
N ARG A 14 11.23 -0.72 4.73
CA ARG A 14 11.71 0.38 5.57
C ARG A 14 11.34 0.10 7.04
N PRO A 15 12.32 0.03 7.96
CA PRO A 15 12.01 -0.10 9.37
C PRO A 15 11.33 1.16 9.90
N LEU A 16 10.45 0.97 10.87
CA LEU A 16 9.79 2.05 11.59
C LEU A 16 10.76 2.64 12.62
N LYS A 17 10.74 3.98 12.76
CA LYS A 17 11.50 4.68 13.79
C LYS A 17 11.02 4.31 15.21
N GLU A 18 9.71 4.22 15.36
CA GLU A 18 9.04 3.90 16.63
C GLU A 18 8.05 2.75 16.41
N PRO A 19 7.76 1.94 17.46
CA PRO A 19 6.71 0.95 17.39
C PRO A 19 5.36 1.58 17.00
N LEU A 20 4.52 0.82 16.30
CA LEU A 20 3.19 1.28 15.92
C LEU A 20 2.33 1.53 17.16
N SER A 21 1.72 2.71 17.24
CA SER A 21 0.72 3.00 18.26
C SER A 21 -0.53 2.14 18.06
N GLU A 22 -1.28 1.92 19.14
CA GLU A 22 -2.53 1.14 19.09
C GLU A 22 -3.53 1.73 18.09
N ALA A 23 -3.57 3.06 17.94
CA ALA A 23 -4.41 3.73 16.95
C ALA A 23 -4.03 3.36 15.52
N VAL A 24 -2.73 3.23 15.22
CA VAL A 24 -2.26 2.80 13.88
C VAL A 24 -2.55 1.33 13.64
N LEU A 25 -2.39 0.47 14.66
CA LEU A 25 -2.76 -0.95 14.56
C LEU A 25 -4.26 -1.12 14.30
N LYS A 26 -5.12 -0.33 14.96
CA LYS A 26 -6.57 -0.28 14.71
C LYS A 26 -6.89 0.16 13.28
N ASP A 27 -6.18 1.16 12.76
CA ASP A 27 -6.31 1.59 11.36
C ASP A 27 -5.97 0.45 10.38
N ILE A 28 -4.87 -0.26 10.61
CA ILE A 28 -4.43 -1.39 9.78
C ILE A 28 -5.49 -2.49 9.78
N ALA A 29 -5.94 -2.91 10.98
CA ALA A 29 -6.96 -3.95 11.13
C ALA A 29 -8.27 -3.56 10.42
N ARG A 30 -8.67 -2.29 10.50
CA ARG A 30 -9.87 -1.80 9.80
C ARG A 30 -9.71 -1.85 8.28
N ILE A 31 -8.55 -1.48 7.74
CA ILE A 31 -8.29 -1.55 6.29
C ILE A 31 -8.31 -3.02 5.83
N ASP A 32 -7.67 -3.92 6.58
CA ASP A 32 -7.68 -5.36 6.29
C ASP A 32 -9.11 -5.93 6.28
N SER A 33 -9.95 -5.57 7.26
CA SER A 33 -11.38 -5.95 7.29
C SER A 33 -12.13 -5.44 6.05
N ILE A 34 -11.95 -4.16 5.68
CA ILE A 34 -12.62 -3.58 4.51
C ILE A 34 -12.25 -4.34 3.23
N TRP A 35 -10.98 -4.66 3.03
CA TRP A 35 -10.54 -5.38 1.83
C TRP A 35 -11.01 -6.84 1.83
N THR A 36 -10.90 -7.53 2.96
CA THR A 36 -11.35 -8.92 3.07
C THR A 36 -12.85 -9.05 2.86
N GLU A 37 -13.66 -8.16 3.44
CA GLU A 37 -15.11 -8.12 3.25
C GLU A 37 -15.50 -7.76 1.81
N ALA A 38 -14.88 -6.73 1.23
CA ALA A 38 -15.15 -6.33 -0.15
C ALA A 38 -14.86 -7.47 -1.12
N ARG A 39 -13.69 -8.11 -0.97
CA ARG A 39 -13.31 -9.27 -1.79
C ARG A 39 -14.20 -10.48 -1.56
N GLY A 40 -14.58 -10.76 -0.31
CA GLY A 40 -15.47 -11.87 0.00
C GLY A 40 -16.86 -11.71 -0.62
N ARG A 41 -17.36 -10.47 -0.70
CA ARG A 41 -18.70 -10.17 -1.22
C ARG A 41 -18.75 -9.92 -2.72
N PHE A 42 -17.71 -9.28 -3.26
CA PHE A 42 -17.72 -8.73 -4.62
C PHE A 42 -16.49 -9.09 -5.45
N GLY A 43 -15.46 -9.68 -4.84
CA GLY A 43 -14.18 -10.01 -5.50
C GLY A 43 -14.20 -11.30 -6.32
N ALA A 44 -15.35 -11.95 -6.48
CA ALA A 44 -15.44 -13.21 -7.21
C ALA A 44 -14.94 -13.04 -8.66
N GLY A 45 -14.14 -14.01 -9.13
CA GLY A 45 -13.63 -14.02 -10.50
C GLY A 45 -12.39 -13.14 -10.75
N GLY A 46 -11.78 -12.56 -9.71
CA GLY A 46 -10.52 -11.83 -9.89
C GLY A 46 -9.77 -11.48 -8.61
N ASP A 47 -8.69 -10.72 -8.80
CA ASP A 47 -7.74 -10.40 -7.76
C ASP A 47 -7.93 -8.99 -7.16
N TYR A 48 -8.88 -8.19 -7.66
CA TYR A 48 -9.15 -6.83 -7.19
C TYR A 48 -10.38 -6.77 -6.28
N LEU A 49 -10.67 -5.61 -5.69
CA LEU A 49 -11.73 -5.47 -4.68
C LEU A 49 -13.11 -5.88 -5.19
N PHE A 50 -13.39 -5.62 -6.46
CA PHE A 50 -14.69 -5.86 -7.11
C PHE A 50 -14.59 -6.83 -8.30
N GLY A 51 -13.61 -7.75 -8.25
CA GLY A 51 -13.49 -8.86 -9.20
C GLY A 51 -12.29 -8.73 -10.12
N ARG A 52 -12.51 -8.96 -11.41
CA ARG A 52 -11.46 -9.10 -12.43
C ARG A 52 -10.82 -7.79 -12.85
N ASP A 53 -11.63 -6.74 -12.96
CA ASP A 53 -11.20 -5.46 -13.52
C ASP A 53 -10.66 -4.53 -12.42
N PHE A 54 -9.60 -3.80 -12.75
CA PHE A 54 -9.04 -2.79 -11.86
C PHE A 54 -9.90 -1.53 -11.92
N THR A 55 -10.37 -1.06 -10.77
CA THR A 55 -11.37 0.02 -10.68
C THR A 55 -10.85 1.23 -9.92
N ASN A 56 -11.66 2.30 -9.90
CA ASN A 56 -11.37 3.48 -9.10
C ASN A 56 -11.24 3.19 -7.60
N ALA A 57 -11.89 2.13 -7.09
CA ALA A 57 -11.71 1.73 -5.70
C ALA A 57 -10.28 1.26 -5.45
N ASP A 58 -9.72 0.48 -6.35
CA ASP A 58 -8.35 -0.01 -6.24
C ASP A 58 -7.33 1.13 -6.36
N VAL A 59 -7.60 2.10 -7.25
CA VAL A 59 -6.83 3.35 -7.37
C VAL A 59 -6.85 4.14 -6.05
N ALA A 60 -8.01 4.27 -5.41
CA ALA A 60 -8.13 4.99 -4.14
C ALA A 60 -7.32 4.32 -3.01
N PHE A 61 -7.18 2.99 -3.05
CA PHE A 61 -6.41 2.22 -2.08
C PHE A 61 -4.93 2.02 -2.46
N ALA A 62 -4.52 2.33 -3.69
CA ALA A 62 -3.14 2.18 -4.15
C ALA A 62 -2.08 2.88 -3.26
N PRO A 63 -2.31 4.09 -2.73
CA PRO A 63 -1.39 4.70 -1.78
C PRO A 63 -1.23 3.93 -0.46
N ILE A 64 -2.24 3.18 -0.05
CA ILE A 64 -2.20 2.36 1.18
C ILE A 64 -1.47 1.06 0.89
N VAL A 65 -1.74 0.42 -0.26
CA VAL A 65 -0.96 -0.72 -0.77
C VAL A 65 0.54 -0.40 -0.80
N ALA A 66 0.91 0.76 -1.34
CA ALA A 66 2.30 1.21 -1.37
C ALA A 66 2.92 1.29 0.03
N ARG A 67 2.21 1.87 1.01
CA ARG A 67 2.68 1.93 2.41
C ARG A 67 2.86 0.53 3.00
N PHE A 68 1.88 -0.36 2.82
CA PHE A 68 1.96 -1.69 3.40
C PHE A 68 3.13 -2.49 2.83
N LEU A 69 3.47 -2.29 1.54
CA LEU A 69 4.69 -2.83 0.94
C LEU A 69 5.96 -2.17 1.48
N SER A 70 5.98 -0.84 1.60
CA SER A 70 7.16 -0.11 2.08
C SER A 70 7.50 -0.45 3.51
N TYR A 71 6.54 -0.75 4.39
CA TYR A 71 6.76 -1.00 5.82
C TYR A 71 6.52 -2.46 6.23
N ASP A 72 6.36 -3.37 5.26
CA ASP A 72 6.10 -4.79 5.49
C ASP A 72 4.98 -5.05 6.51
N VAL A 73 3.84 -4.37 6.31
CA VAL A 73 2.71 -4.43 7.26
C VAL A 73 2.06 -5.80 7.18
N GLU A 74 1.95 -6.46 8.34
CA GLU A 74 1.25 -7.73 8.47
C GLU A 74 -0.27 -7.56 8.32
N VAL A 75 -0.84 -8.35 7.41
CA VAL A 75 -2.28 -8.37 7.07
C VAL A 75 -2.71 -9.79 6.73
N SER A 76 -4.02 -10.02 6.62
CA SER A 76 -4.57 -11.30 6.17
C SER A 76 -4.07 -11.73 4.78
N ASP A 77 -4.15 -13.03 4.48
CA ASP A 77 -3.76 -13.56 3.18
C ASP A 77 -4.59 -12.98 2.01
N SER A 78 -5.88 -12.72 2.25
CA SER A 78 -6.77 -12.09 1.25
C SER A 78 -6.27 -10.69 0.87
N SER A 79 -5.93 -9.87 1.87
CA SER A 79 -5.34 -8.55 1.66
C SER A 79 -3.94 -8.63 1.07
N ARG A 80 -3.11 -9.61 1.47
CA ARG A 80 -1.79 -9.81 0.90
C ARG A 80 -1.86 -10.13 -0.60
N ASN A 81 -2.82 -10.96 -1.01
CA ASN A 81 -3.07 -11.26 -2.43
C ASN A 81 -3.55 -10.01 -3.19
N TYR A 82 -4.43 -9.22 -2.58
CA TYR A 82 -4.87 -7.94 -3.13
C TYR A 82 -3.73 -6.96 -3.35
N ILE A 83 -2.88 -6.75 -2.34
CA ILE A 83 -1.68 -5.89 -2.41
C ILE A 83 -0.79 -6.31 -3.59
N LYS A 84 -0.53 -7.61 -3.74
CA LYS A 84 0.25 -8.16 -4.85
C LYS A 84 -0.40 -7.90 -6.21
N ALA A 85 -1.73 -8.02 -6.30
CA ALA A 85 -2.46 -7.75 -7.54
C ALA A 85 -2.36 -6.28 -7.95
N VAL A 86 -2.64 -5.36 -7.03
CA VAL A 86 -2.53 -3.92 -7.28
C VAL A 86 -1.11 -3.56 -7.69
N ARG A 87 -0.08 -4.03 -6.98
CA ARG A 87 1.32 -3.73 -7.32
C ARG A 87 1.74 -4.20 -8.70
N ARG A 88 1.18 -5.32 -9.18
CA ARG A 88 1.43 -5.89 -10.53
C ARG A 88 0.69 -5.14 -11.64
N HIS A 89 -0.30 -4.31 -11.32
CA HIS A 89 -1.08 -3.60 -12.34
C HIS A 89 -0.20 -2.63 -13.15
N PRO A 90 -0.35 -2.52 -14.48
CA PRO A 90 0.49 -1.66 -15.32
C PRO A 90 0.53 -0.18 -14.89
N LEU A 91 -0.58 0.37 -14.40
CA LEU A 91 -0.61 1.74 -13.89
C LEU A 91 0.28 1.92 -12.65
N MET A 92 0.33 0.92 -11.77
CA MET A 92 1.21 0.94 -10.61
C MET A 92 2.66 0.77 -11.03
N ALA A 93 2.95 -0.15 -11.94
CA ALA A 93 4.30 -0.32 -12.49
C ALA A 93 4.83 1.00 -13.06
N ARG A 94 4.04 1.66 -13.92
CA ARG A 94 4.37 2.97 -14.48
C ARG A 94 4.61 4.03 -13.40
N TRP A 95 3.76 4.11 -12.36
CA TRP A 95 3.93 5.09 -11.30
C TRP A 95 5.24 4.88 -10.52
N TYR A 96 5.59 3.63 -10.20
CA TYR A 96 6.87 3.32 -9.56
C TYR A 96 8.07 3.64 -10.48
N GLU A 97 7.97 3.37 -11.78
CA GLU A 97 9.02 3.70 -12.76
C GLU A 97 9.22 5.22 -12.89
N GLU A 98 8.14 6.00 -12.97
CA GLU A 98 8.20 7.46 -13.03
C GLU A 98 8.80 8.03 -11.73
N ALA A 99 8.40 7.51 -10.56
CA ALA A 99 8.96 7.91 -9.27
C ALA A 99 10.48 7.64 -9.18
N GLN A 100 10.97 6.53 -9.75
CA GLN A 100 12.42 6.24 -9.79
C GLN A 100 13.22 7.20 -10.67
N ARG A 101 12.57 7.89 -11.62
CA ARG A 101 13.18 8.87 -12.51
C ARG A 101 13.13 10.29 -11.96
N GLU A 102 12.52 10.51 -10.79
CA GLU A 102 12.47 11.83 -10.16
C GLU A 102 13.90 12.32 -9.87
N PRO A 103 14.20 13.61 -10.15
CA PRO A 103 15.50 14.18 -9.85
C PRO A 103 15.85 14.06 -8.36
N SER A 104 17.13 13.86 -8.06
CA SER A 104 17.62 13.79 -6.68
C SER A 104 17.27 15.05 -5.87
N GLU A 105 17.18 16.21 -6.51
CA GLU A 105 16.83 17.48 -5.87
C GLU A 105 15.40 17.51 -5.33
N TRP A 106 14.52 16.61 -5.77
CA TRP A 106 13.14 16.53 -5.27
C TRP A 106 13.03 15.65 -4.01
N GLN A 107 14.10 14.93 -3.67
CA GLN A 107 14.13 14.09 -2.49
C GLN A 107 14.20 14.95 -1.23
N VAL A 108 13.31 14.68 -0.28
CA VAL A 108 13.23 15.38 0.99
C VAL A 108 13.85 14.50 2.07
N ASN A 109 14.97 14.93 2.66
CA ASN A 109 15.75 14.13 3.62
C ASN A 109 14.91 13.44 4.70
N ALA A 110 13.91 14.14 5.26
CA ALA A 110 13.01 13.58 6.27
C ALA A 110 12.26 12.29 5.84
N PHE A 111 12.07 12.10 4.53
CA PHE A 111 11.46 10.89 3.96
C PHE A 111 12.49 9.91 3.41
N GLU A 112 13.76 10.30 3.31
CA GLU A 112 14.82 9.45 2.77
C GLU A 112 15.61 8.72 3.87
N THR A 113 15.78 9.34 5.03
CA THR A 113 16.54 8.80 6.17
C THR A 113 15.64 8.19 7.24
N ILE A 114 16.24 7.34 8.09
CA ILE A 114 15.62 6.77 9.29
C ILE A 114 16.40 7.33 10.48
N GLU A 115 16.40 8.66 10.61
CA GLU A 115 16.94 9.38 11.77
C GLU A 115 15.88 9.48 12.87
#